data_AF-Q750X9-F1
#
_entry.id   AF-Q750X9-F1
#
_cell.length_a   1.000
_cell.length_b   1.000
_cell.length_c   1.000
_cell.angle_alpha   90.00
_cell.angle_beta   90.00
_cell.angle_gamma   90.00
#
_symmetry.space_group_name_H-M   'P 1'
#
loop_
_entity.id
_entity.type
_entity.pdbx_description
1 polymer ?
#
loop_
_entity_poly.entity_id
_entity_poly.type
_entity_poly.pdbx_seq_one_letter_code
_entity_poly.pdbx_strand_id
1 'polypeptide(L)'
;MLVYQMKGYSGYAVQYSPFFDNKLAVASGSNFGLVGNGRLFIMDLTAQGTMVESNSFLTKDGLFDVAWNELHENQVLAAQGDGSLRLFDITLQQYPIALFQEHQREVFSCNWNLLHKDTFVSSSWDGTVKVWTPARPQSMLTLLPAPANRSVMVEPGARGLPLSNQQQHKDAADNKDCIYQAQFSPHDPNLVMSCSGNSYVSLFDLRQPAASNQQRFIAHSGLEALSCDFNKYRPHVIATGGVDKMVKVWDLRMVRQTLTTSRTAPVSINEMQGHSLAVRKVVWSPHHSNILLSTSYDMTCRAWHDLADGPGGQHSGRTNNSDPQRGCSYVFSKHSEFVFGADWSLWGQPGYVATTGWDGQVCAWYALAR
;
A
#
# COMPACT_ATOMS: atom_id res chain seq x y z
N MET A 1 1.01 24.32 7.47
CA MET A 1 1.51 22.95 7.69
C MET A 1 1.42 22.68 9.16
N LEU A 2 0.83 21.55 9.54
CA LEU A 2 0.78 21.06 10.91
C LEU A 2 1.86 19.99 11.06
N VAL A 3 2.52 19.94 12.21
CA VAL A 3 3.56 18.94 12.49
C VAL A 3 3.38 18.40 13.90
N TYR A 4 3.52 17.08 14.04
CA TYR A 4 3.65 16.39 15.32
C TYR A 4 4.91 15.51 15.32
N GLN A 5 5.62 15.44 16.45
CA GLN A 5 6.85 14.65 16.59
C GLN A 5 6.60 13.42 17.48
N MET A 6 6.67 12.24 16.89
CA MET A 6 6.65 10.95 17.57
C MET A 6 8.04 10.64 18.12
N LYS A 7 8.29 10.98 19.40
CA LYS A 7 9.62 10.81 20.02
C LYS A 7 10.04 9.34 20.05
N GLY A 8 11.12 9.00 19.35
CA GLY A 8 11.71 7.66 19.33
C GLY A 8 11.02 6.65 18.41
N TYR A 9 10.06 7.09 17.58
CA TYR A 9 9.33 6.25 16.65
C TYR A 9 9.44 6.79 15.23
N SER A 10 9.53 5.88 14.27
CA SER A 10 9.54 6.16 12.84
C SER A 10 8.18 5.81 12.25
N GLY A 11 7.59 6.72 11.46
CA GLY A 11 6.28 6.52 10.85
C GLY A 11 6.34 5.59 9.64
N TYR A 12 5.41 4.64 9.58
CA TYR A 12 5.29 3.68 8.49
C TYR A 12 4.02 3.87 7.67
N ALA A 13 2.91 4.20 8.33
CA ALA A 13 1.66 4.52 7.67
C ALA A 13 0.88 5.58 8.43
N VAL A 14 0.11 6.37 7.70
CA VAL A 14 -0.84 7.34 8.23
C VAL A 14 -2.14 7.19 7.44
N GLN A 15 -3.27 7.30 8.12
CA GLN A 15 -4.59 7.29 7.47
C GLN A 15 -5.56 8.22 8.20
N TYR A 16 -6.28 9.04 7.45
CA TYR A 16 -7.40 9.83 7.97
C TYR A 16 -8.58 8.93 8.35
N SER A 17 -9.32 9.34 9.38
CA SER A 17 -10.54 8.65 9.75
C SER A 17 -11.63 8.85 8.68
N PRO A 18 -12.35 7.78 8.29
CA PRO A 18 -13.51 7.88 7.42
C PRO A 18 -14.78 8.32 8.15
N PHE A 19 -14.71 8.66 9.44
CA PHE A 19 -15.85 9.13 10.24
C PHE A 19 -15.63 10.49 10.87
N PHE A 20 -14.40 10.77 11.32
CA PHE A 20 -14.04 12.03 11.95
C PHE A 20 -13.15 12.87 11.03
N ASP A 21 -13.59 14.07 10.68
CA ASP A 21 -12.90 14.96 9.75
C ASP A 21 -11.54 15.48 10.25
N ASN A 22 -11.35 15.44 11.56
CA ASN A 22 -10.18 15.97 12.23
C ASN A 22 -9.30 14.89 12.87
N LYS A 23 -9.52 13.59 12.59
CA LYS A 23 -8.80 12.49 13.23
C LYS A 23 -7.95 11.71 12.22
N LEU A 24 -6.76 11.30 12.64
CA LEU A 24 -5.90 10.39 11.87
C LEU A 24 -5.22 9.36 12.78
N ALA A 25 -4.88 8.22 12.22
CA ALA A 25 -4.11 7.17 12.89
C ALA A 25 -2.74 7.02 12.23
N VAL A 26 -1.71 6.69 13.02
CA VAL A 26 -0.34 6.51 12.54
C VAL A 26 0.24 5.22 13.09
N ALA A 27 0.62 4.31 12.21
CA ALA A 27 1.43 3.13 12.55
C ALA A 27 2.92 3.51 12.54
N SER A 28 3.62 3.09 13.59
CA SER A 28 5.03 3.41 13.77
C SER A 28 5.81 2.27 14.43
N GLY A 29 7.13 2.32 14.29
CA GLY A 29 8.08 1.40 14.93
C GLY A 29 9.27 2.14 15.54
N SER A 30 9.76 1.67 16.69
CA SER A 30 11.01 2.16 17.25
C SER A 30 12.21 1.76 16.39
N ASN A 31 13.33 2.49 16.50
CA ASN A 31 14.58 2.17 15.80
C ASN A 31 14.37 1.93 14.29
N PHE A 32 13.71 2.88 13.62
CA PHE A 32 13.39 2.79 12.19
C PHE A 32 12.50 1.61 11.81
N GLY A 33 11.77 1.03 12.76
CA GLY A 33 10.94 -0.16 12.57
C GLY A 33 11.72 -1.45 12.33
N LEU A 34 13.05 -1.44 12.57
CA LEU A 34 13.91 -2.62 12.41
C LEU A 34 13.87 -3.54 13.63
N VAL A 35 13.70 -2.97 14.82
CA VAL A 35 13.66 -3.72 16.08
C VAL A 35 12.99 -2.92 17.19
N GLY A 36 12.27 -3.63 18.04
CA GLY A 36 11.66 -3.08 19.25
C GLY A 36 10.16 -2.85 19.08
N ASN A 37 9.61 -1.99 19.92
CA ASN A 37 8.17 -1.81 20.02
C ASN A 37 7.59 -1.02 18.83
N GLY A 38 6.39 -1.40 18.44
CA GLY A 38 5.53 -0.54 17.64
C GLY A 38 4.66 0.34 18.52
N ARG A 39 4.15 1.41 17.92
CA ARG A 39 3.15 2.27 18.57
C ARG A 39 2.14 2.77 17.56
N LEU A 40 0.87 2.55 17.86
CA LEU A 40 -0.24 3.14 17.13
C LEU A 40 -0.57 4.47 17.79
N PHE A 41 -0.47 5.56 17.05
CA PHE A 41 -0.86 6.89 17.52
C PHE A 41 -2.23 7.25 16.94
N ILE A 42 -3.13 7.75 17.79
CA ILE A 42 -4.38 8.39 17.37
C ILE A 42 -4.20 9.88 17.60
N MET A 43 -4.37 10.68 16.55
CA MET A 43 -4.13 12.11 16.58
C MET A 43 -5.38 12.88 16.17
N ASP A 44 -5.58 14.01 16.82
CA ASP A 44 -6.63 14.98 16.52
C ASP A 44 -6.03 16.29 15.99
N LEU A 45 -6.69 16.84 14.98
CA LEU A 45 -6.47 18.17 14.45
C LEU A 45 -7.40 19.14 15.21
N THR A 46 -6.81 20.08 15.94
CA THR A 46 -7.56 21.05 16.74
C THR A 46 -8.04 22.21 15.88
N ALA A 47 -9.10 22.89 16.32
CA ALA A 47 -9.60 24.10 15.68
C ALA A 47 -8.56 25.25 15.65
N GLN A 48 -7.56 25.20 16.54
CA GLN A 48 -6.45 26.16 16.59
C GLN A 48 -5.37 25.85 15.53
N GLY A 49 -5.55 24.82 14.71
CA GLY A 49 -4.57 24.40 13.72
C GLY A 49 -3.33 23.81 14.39
N THR A 50 -3.53 22.89 15.34
CA THR A 50 -2.47 22.07 15.92
C THR A 50 -2.81 20.60 15.82
N MET A 51 -1.79 19.74 15.80
CA MET A 51 -1.96 18.28 15.83
C MET A 51 -1.57 17.80 17.23
N VAL A 52 -2.46 17.03 17.87
CA VAL A 52 -2.27 16.53 19.23
C VAL A 52 -2.53 15.03 19.28
N GLU A 53 -1.77 14.31 20.11
CA GLU A 53 -2.02 12.89 20.40
C GLU A 53 -3.20 12.77 21.36
N SER A 54 -4.28 12.13 20.91
CA SER A 54 -5.49 11.90 21.70
C SER A 54 -5.45 10.56 22.42
N ASN A 55 -4.82 9.55 21.81
CA ASN A 55 -4.64 8.21 22.38
C ASN A 55 -3.45 7.51 21.71
N SER A 56 -2.92 6.45 22.33
CA SER A 56 -1.90 5.60 21.70
C SER A 56 -1.86 4.20 22.30
N PHE A 57 -1.43 3.23 21.48
CA PHE A 57 -1.30 1.83 21.90
C PHE A 57 0.10 1.32 21.63
N LEU A 58 0.77 0.80 22.66
CA LEU A 58 2.10 0.20 22.54
C LEU A 58 1.97 -1.28 22.16
N THR A 59 2.71 -1.72 21.13
CA THR A 59 2.76 -3.12 20.69
C THR A 59 4.12 -3.74 20.95
N LYS A 60 4.17 -5.08 20.91
CA LYS A 60 5.40 -5.83 21.17
C LYS A 60 6.44 -5.67 20.06
N ASP A 61 5.98 -5.47 18.83
CA ASP A 61 6.79 -5.33 17.63
C ASP A 61 6.29 -4.16 16.78
N GLY A 62 7.12 -3.71 15.83
CA GLY A 62 6.86 -2.58 14.93
C GLY A 62 5.53 -2.71 14.18
N LEU A 63 4.86 -1.56 13.97
CA LEU A 63 3.65 -1.48 13.15
C LEU A 63 4.00 -0.93 11.77
N PHE A 64 3.53 -1.62 10.73
CA PHE A 64 3.92 -1.31 9.35
C PHE A 64 2.79 -0.73 8.50
N ASP A 65 1.53 -0.94 8.89
CA ASP A 65 0.39 -0.31 8.23
C ASP A 65 -0.80 -0.13 9.20
N VAL A 66 -1.73 0.74 8.82
CA VAL A 66 -2.94 1.04 9.59
C VAL A 66 -4.14 1.20 8.65
N ALA A 67 -5.29 0.64 9.05
CA ALA A 67 -6.55 0.78 8.35
C ALA A 67 -7.71 1.01 9.33
N TRP A 68 -8.46 2.09 9.16
CA TRP A 68 -9.72 2.30 9.88
C TRP A 68 -10.78 1.27 9.44
N ASN A 69 -11.61 0.85 10.39
CA ASN A 69 -12.76 0.00 10.09
C ASN A 69 -13.85 0.86 9.44
N GLU A 70 -14.23 0.55 8.20
CA GLU A 70 -15.22 1.32 7.42
C GLU A 70 -16.68 1.15 7.88
N LEU A 71 -16.94 0.24 8.84
CA LEU A 71 -18.25 0.07 9.49
C LEU A 71 -18.31 0.64 10.91
N HIS A 72 -17.18 0.95 11.54
CA HIS A 72 -17.15 1.31 12.96
C HIS A 72 -16.16 2.43 13.25
N GLU A 73 -16.70 3.59 13.64
CA GLU A 73 -15.95 4.85 13.83
C GLU A 73 -14.78 4.78 14.81
N ASN A 74 -14.89 3.94 15.84
CA ASN A 74 -13.88 3.84 16.89
C ASN A 74 -12.87 2.70 16.66
N GLN A 75 -12.97 1.96 15.56
CA GLN A 75 -12.12 0.78 15.35
C GLN A 75 -11.05 1.01 14.30
N VAL A 76 -9.82 0.60 14.64
CA VAL A 76 -8.65 0.74 13.78
C VAL A 76 -7.80 -0.52 13.81
N LEU A 77 -7.46 -1.03 12.65
CA LEU A 77 -6.64 -2.22 12.44
C LEU A 77 -5.18 -1.79 12.23
N ALA A 78 -4.24 -2.50 12.86
CA ALA A 78 -2.81 -2.32 12.63
C ALA A 78 -2.14 -3.62 12.21
N ALA A 79 -1.27 -3.54 11.22
CA ALA A 79 -0.41 -4.63 10.75
C ALA A 79 0.93 -4.61 11.50
N GLN A 80 1.36 -5.75 12.05
CA GLN A 80 2.53 -5.84 12.92
C GLN A 80 3.64 -6.74 12.35
N GLY A 81 4.88 -6.49 12.76
CA GLY A 81 6.07 -7.28 12.36
C GLY A 81 6.09 -8.75 12.82
N ASP A 82 5.34 -9.12 13.85
CA ASP A 82 5.27 -10.49 14.37
C ASP A 82 4.32 -11.42 13.56
N GLY A 83 3.85 -10.98 12.40
CA GLY A 83 2.87 -11.70 11.60
C GLY A 83 1.43 -11.56 12.09
N SER A 84 1.19 -10.75 13.12
CA SER A 84 -0.16 -10.48 13.62
C SER A 84 -0.79 -9.25 12.96
N LEU A 85 -2.12 -9.26 12.90
CA LEU A 85 -2.92 -8.05 12.81
C LEU A 85 -3.69 -7.85 14.11
N ARG A 86 -3.82 -6.60 14.55
CA ARG A 86 -4.50 -6.24 15.80
C ARG A 86 -5.54 -5.18 15.53
N LEU A 87 -6.76 -5.43 15.99
CA LEU A 87 -7.87 -4.47 15.93
C LEU A 87 -7.97 -3.76 17.28
N PHE A 88 -7.93 -2.45 17.28
CA PHE A 88 -8.04 -1.59 18.47
C PHE A 88 -9.35 -0.83 18.44
N ASP A 89 -9.92 -0.61 19.62
CA ASP A 89 -10.97 0.39 19.82
C ASP A 89 -10.33 1.62 20.47
N ILE A 90 -10.45 2.78 19.82
CA ILE A 90 -9.80 4.03 20.26
C ILE A 90 -10.39 4.61 21.55
N THR A 91 -11.53 4.09 22.03
CA THR A 91 -12.10 4.44 23.34
C THR A 91 -11.41 3.71 24.49
N LEU A 92 -10.72 2.61 24.19
CA LEU A 92 -9.89 1.85 25.13
C LEU A 92 -8.46 2.40 25.17
N GLN A 93 -7.65 1.96 26.13
CA GLN A 93 -6.34 2.58 26.40
C GLN A 93 -5.13 1.68 26.15
N GLN A 94 -5.28 0.35 26.22
CA GLN A 94 -4.10 -0.51 26.35
C GLN A 94 -4.06 -1.72 25.43
N TYR A 95 -5.18 -2.42 25.25
CA TYR A 95 -5.19 -3.71 24.56
C TYR A 95 -6.08 -3.69 23.32
N PRO A 96 -5.69 -4.44 22.27
CA PRO A 96 -6.57 -4.65 21.11
C PRO A 96 -7.79 -5.48 21.52
N ILE A 97 -8.89 -5.27 20.80
CA ILE A 97 -10.15 -6.02 20.95
C ILE A 97 -10.14 -7.33 20.14
N ALA A 98 -9.27 -7.46 19.14
CA ALA A 98 -9.10 -8.71 18.38
C ALA A 98 -7.65 -8.90 17.91
N LEU A 99 -7.27 -10.17 17.73
CA LEU A 99 -5.96 -10.62 17.24
C LEU A 99 -6.17 -11.61 16.09
N PHE A 100 -5.53 -11.35 14.95
CA PHE A 100 -5.53 -12.22 13.79
C PHE A 100 -4.09 -12.70 13.55
N GLN A 101 -3.82 -13.98 13.78
CA GLN A 101 -2.48 -14.55 13.67
C GLN A 101 -2.53 -15.79 12.77
N GLU A 102 -2.24 -15.58 11.50
CA GLU A 102 -1.97 -16.69 10.56
C GLU A 102 -0.73 -16.44 9.70
N HIS A 103 -0.32 -15.19 9.49
CA HIS A 103 0.89 -14.90 8.76
C HIS A 103 2.12 -15.37 9.54
N GLN A 104 3.11 -15.87 8.81
CA GLN A 104 4.33 -16.44 9.38
C GLN A 104 5.49 -15.43 9.44
N ARG A 105 5.29 -14.25 8.86
CA ARG A 105 6.25 -13.16 8.74
C ARG A 105 5.54 -11.83 8.81
N GLU A 106 6.32 -10.76 8.86
CA GLU A 106 5.92 -9.35 8.91
C GLU A 106 4.72 -9.06 7.99
N VAL A 107 3.66 -8.48 8.57
CA VAL A 107 2.51 -7.99 7.79
C VAL A 107 2.81 -6.55 7.38
N PHE A 108 2.97 -6.32 6.08
CA PHE A 108 3.40 -5.02 5.55
C PHE A 108 2.25 -4.10 5.17
N SER A 109 1.08 -4.65 4.86
CA SER A 109 -0.09 -3.83 4.58
C SER A 109 -1.37 -4.43 5.13
N CYS A 110 -2.30 -3.56 5.49
CA CYS A 110 -3.69 -3.91 5.76
C CYS A 110 -4.61 -2.85 5.18
N ASN A 111 -5.67 -3.26 4.48
CA ASN A 111 -6.61 -2.34 3.85
C ASN A 111 -8.04 -2.86 3.96
N TRP A 112 -8.98 -1.96 4.25
CA TRP A 112 -10.39 -2.32 4.40
C TRP A 112 -11.10 -2.36 3.04
N ASN A 113 -12.15 -3.19 2.92
CA ASN A 113 -13.01 -3.20 1.74
C ASN A 113 -13.96 -2.00 1.78
N LEU A 114 -13.85 -1.06 0.84
CA LEU A 114 -14.66 0.17 0.82
C LEU A 114 -16.12 -0.06 0.42
N LEU A 115 -16.43 -1.19 -0.22
CA LEU A 115 -17.75 -1.49 -0.76
C LEU A 115 -18.57 -2.40 0.15
N HIS A 116 -18.05 -3.58 0.51
CA HIS A 116 -18.75 -4.46 1.46
C HIS A 116 -18.54 -4.04 2.92
N LYS A 117 -17.43 -3.38 3.23
CA LYS A 117 -17.08 -2.82 4.55
C LYS A 117 -17.02 -3.83 5.72
N ASP A 118 -17.34 -5.09 5.51
CA ASP A 118 -17.30 -6.17 6.51
C ASP A 118 -16.03 -7.03 6.42
N THR A 119 -15.14 -6.71 5.49
CA THR A 119 -13.93 -7.46 5.16
C THR A 119 -12.73 -6.55 5.02
N PHE A 120 -11.55 -7.09 5.32
CA PHE A 120 -10.26 -6.44 5.11
C PHE A 120 -9.25 -7.42 4.54
N VAL A 121 -8.21 -6.87 3.92
CA VAL A 121 -7.12 -7.63 3.30
C VAL A 121 -5.80 -7.31 4.01
N SER A 122 -4.92 -8.30 4.12
CA SER A 122 -3.54 -8.13 4.58
C SER A 122 -2.55 -8.75 3.60
N SER A 123 -1.34 -8.21 3.55
CA SER A 123 -0.21 -8.77 2.80
C SER A 123 1.02 -8.93 3.67
N SER A 124 1.79 -9.99 3.45
CA SER A 124 2.94 -10.35 4.30
C SER A 124 4.18 -10.72 3.49
N TRP A 125 5.33 -10.65 4.17
CA TRP A 125 6.60 -11.23 3.74
C TRP A 125 6.62 -12.75 3.65
N ASP A 126 5.57 -13.42 4.13
CA ASP A 126 5.39 -14.87 3.92
C ASP A 126 4.93 -15.21 2.49
N GLY A 127 4.73 -14.21 1.63
CA GLY A 127 4.34 -14.39 0.24
C GLY A 127 2.84 -14.53 0.01
N THR A 128 2.04 -14.36 1.06
CA THR A 128 0.59 -14.55 1.01
C THR A 128 -0.17 -13.23 1.18
N VAL A 129 -1.37 -13.20 0.60
CA VAL A 129 -2.38 -12.18 0.85
C VAL A 129 -3.57 -12.87 1.49
N LYS A 130 -4.09 -12.35 2.60
CA LYS A 130 -5.23 -12.96 3.31
C LYS A 130 -6.41 -12.01 3.34
N VAL A 131 -7.60 -12.55 3.13
CA VAL A 131 -8.87 -11.83 3.29
C VAL A 131 -9.49 -12.25 4.61
N TRP A 132 -10.00 -11.29 5.37
CA TRP A 132 -10.49 -11.48 6.74
C TRP A 132 -11.84 -10.82 6.92
N THR A 133 -12.54 -11.22 7.97
CA THR A 133 -13.65 -10.46 8.55
C THR A 133 -13.36 -10.25 10.03
N PRO A 134 -13.66 -9.07 10.61
CA PRO A 134 -13.36 -8.80 12.02
C PRO A 134 -14.16 -9.69 12.97
N ALA A 135 -15.25 -10.30 12.50
CA ALA A 135 -16.12 -11.17 13.30
C ALA A 135 -15.50 -12.54 13.65
N ARG A 136 -14.36 -12.91 13.05
CA ARG A 136 -13.75 -14.22 13.27
C ARG A 136 -12.21 -14.16 13.28
N PRO A 137 -11.53 -15.02 14.06
CA PRO A 137 -10.07 -14.98 14.16
C PRO A 137 -9.33 -15.55 12.94
N GLN A 138 -9.98 -16.41 12.15
CA GLN A 138 -9.37 -17.09 10.99
C GLN A 138 -9.65 -16.36 9.67
N SER A 139 -8.71 -16.41 8.73
CA SER A 139 -8.87 -15.81 7.41
C SER A 139 -9.99 -16.48 6.61
N MET A 140 -10.71 -15.69 5.81
CA MET A 140 -11.71 -16.12 4.81
C MET A 140 -11.07 -16.83 3.63
N LEU A 141 -9.96 -16.29 3.17
CA LEU A 141 -9.29 -16.77 1.98
C LEU A 141 -7.81 -16.45 2.10
N THR A 142 -6.98 -17.36 1.60
CA THR A 142 -5.57 -17.10 1.33
C THR A 142 -5.36 -17.05 -0.17
N LEU A 143 -4.84 -15.93 -0.65
CA LEU A 143 -4.49 -15.64 -2.03
C LEU A 143 -2.97 -15.77 -2.17
N LEU A 144 -2.54 -16.49 -3.20
CA LEU A 144 -1.13 -16.71 -3.51
C LEU A 144 -0.81 -16.02 -4.84
N PRO A 145 -0.18 -14.84 -4.81
CA PRO A 145 0.45 -14.28 -6.01
C PRO A 145 1.43 -15.32 -6.52
N ALA A 146 1.31 -15.73 -7.79
CA ALA A 146 2.28 -16.61 -8.41
C ALA A 146 2.95 -15.87 -9.57
N PRO A 147 4.23 -16.13 -9.90
CA PRO A 147 4.88 -15.58 -11.10
C PRO A 147 4.49 -16.33 -12.39
N ALA A 148 4.40 -15.60 -13.53
CA ALA A 148 3.89 -16.06 -14.83
C ALA A 148 4.46 -17.38 -15.35
N ASN A 149 5.74 -17.63 -15.13
CA ASN A 149 6.45 -18.80 -15.62
C ASN A 149 7.32 -19.41 -14.51
N ARG A 150 6.95 -20.61 -14.04
CA ARG A 150 7.93 -21.63 -13.62
C ARG A 150 7.90 -22.78 -14.63
N SER A 151 8.17 -22.48 -15.91
CA SER A 151 8.51 -23.51 -16.89
C SER A 151 10.04 -23.67 -16.94
N VAL A 152 10.51 -24.64 -16.14
CA VAL A 152 11.71 -25.48 -16.33
C VAL A 152 13.07 -24.79 -16.55
N MET A 153 13.86 -24.70 -15.47
CA MET A 153 15.25 -25.19 -15.45
C MET A 153 15.52 -25.89 -14.12
N VAL A 154 14.90 -27.05 -13.93
CA VAL A 154 15.59 -28.12 -13.21
C VAL A 154 15.94 -29.10 -14.29
N GLU A 155 17.20 -29.07 -14.76
CA GLU A 155 17.70 -30.20 -15.54
C GLU A 155 17.44 -31.48 -14.73
N PRO A 156 16.81 -32.51 -15.32
CA PRO A 156 16.72 -33.82 -14.70
C PRO A 156 18.12 -34.45 -14.73
N GLY A 157 19.01 -33.99 -13.86
CA GLY A 157 20.41 -34.41 -13.87
C GLY A 157 21.30 -33.70 -12.85
N ALA A 158 21.00 -32.47 -12.45
CA ALA A 158 21.77 -31.79 -11.42
C ALA A 158 21.31 -32.26 -10.04
N ARG A 159 22.01 -33.27 -9.48
CA ARG A 159 22.00 -33.53 -8.03
C ARG A 159 22.47 -32.27 -7.31
N GLY A 160 21.55 -31.37 -7.01
CA GLY A 160 21.81 -30.24 -6.13
C GLY A 160 22.37 -30.79 -4.81
N LEU A 161 23.55 -30.30 -4.43
CA LEU A 161 24.12 -30.61 -3.13
C LEU A 161 23.09 -30.21 -2.05
N PRO A 162 22.66 -31.14 -1.17
CA PRO A 162 21.72 -30.80 -0.12
C PRO A 162 22.43 -29.90 0.90
N LEU A 163 22.10 -28.61 0.89
CA LEU A 163 22.61 -27.65 1.89
C LEU A 163 21.84 -27.69 3.22
N SER A 164 20.93 -28.65 3.42
CA SER A 164 20.28 -28.87 4.72
C SER A 164 19.78 -30.30 4.88
N ASN A 165 20.16 -30.94 5.99
CA ASN A 165 19.70 -32.27 6.41
C ASN A 165 18.34 -32.24 7.17
N GLN A 166 17.64 -31.10 7.18
CA GLN A 166 16.34 -31.00 7.84
C GLN A 166 15.21 -31.32 6.85
N GLN A 167 14.60 -32.49 7.03
CA GLN A 167 13.46 -32.99 6.24
C GLN A 167 12.27 -32.00 6.22
N GLN A 168 12.17 -31.12 7.22
CA GLN A 168 11.11 -30.09 7.35
C GLN A 168 11.21 -28.93 6.35
N HIS A 169 12.29 -28.83 5.55
CA HIS A 169 12.40 -27.81 4.50
C HIS A 169 11.98 -28.29 3.10
N LYS A 170 11.49 -29.53 2.96
CA LYS A 170 11.12 -30.11 1.65
C LYS A 170 9.72 -29.73 1.13
N ASP A 171 8.82 -29.24 1.98
CA ASP A 171 7.42 -29.02 1.63
C ASP A 171 7.00 -27.53 1.70
N ALA A 172 7.69 -26.65 0.97
CA ALA A 172 7.27 -25.26 0.80
C ALA A 172 7.31 -24.87 -0.68
N ALA A 173 6.26 -25.26 -1.40
CA ALA A 173 5.95 -24.80 -2.75
C ALA A 173 5.43 -23.34 -2.76
N ASP A 174 5.93 -22.49 -1.87
CA ASP A 174 5.42 -21.15 -1.62
C ASP A 174 6.21 -20.09 -2.41
N ASN A 175 5.48 -19.08 -2.91
CA ASN A 175 6.06 -17.89 -3.48
C ASN A 175 6.84 -17.16 -2.37
N LYS A 176 8.17 -17.21 -2.38
CA LYS A 176 9.02 -16.65 -1.31
C LYS A 176 9.23 -15.13 -1.41
N ASP A 177 8.58 -14.47 -2.38
CA ASP A 177 8.75 -13.05 -2.61
C ASP A 177 7.81 -12.23 -1.72
N CYS A 178 8.34 -11.14 -1.21
CA CYS A 178 7.66 -10.21 -0.31
C CYS A 178 6.43 -9.58 -0.96
N ILE A 179 5.26 -9.60 -0.31
CA ILE A 179 4.07 -8.87 -0.80
C ILE A 179 3.92 -7.56 -0.02
N TYR A 180 4.30 -6.45 -0.66
CA TYR A 180 4.44 -5.15 -0.01
C TYR A 180 3.12 -4.43 0.26
N GLN A 181 2.16 -4.54 -0.65
CA GLN A 181 0.86 -3.91 -0.51
C GLN A 181 -0.22 -4.77 -1.17
N ALA A 182 -1.38 -4.88 -0.52
CA ALA A 182 -2.60 -5.40 -1.11
C ALA A 182 -3.80 -4.50 -0.79
N GLN A 183 -4.70 -4.32 -1.76
CA GLN A 183 -5.88 -3.47 -1.63
C GLN A 183 -7.08 -4.06 -2.37
N PHE A 184 -8.27 -3.83 -1.81
CA PHE A 184 -9.52 -4.02 -2.52
C PHE A 184 -9.72 -2.94 -3.58
N SER A 185 -10.38 -3.30 -4.67
CA SER A 185 -10.87 -2.32 -5.63
C SER A 185 -11.99 -1.48 -4.99
N PRO A 186 -11.96 -0.15 -5.12
CA PRO A 186 -13.09 0.70 -4.73
C PRO A 186 -14.28 0.58 -5.71
N HIS A 187 -14.16 -0.21 -6.78
CA HIS A 187 -15.18 -0.35 -7.84
C HIS A 187 -15.78 -1.76 -7.96
N ASP A 188 -15.09 -2.80 -7.48
CA ASP A 188 -15.61 -4.19 -7.44
C ASP A 188 -15.19 -4.83 -6.10
N PRO A 189 -16.14 -5.23 -5.22
CA PRO A 189 -15.82 -5.76 -3.90
C PRO A 189 -15.10 -7.11 -3.94
N ASN A 190 -15.10 -7.77 -5.10
CA ASN A 190 -14.47 -9.07 -5.32
C ASN A 190 -13.13 -8.97 -6.04
N LEU A 191 -12.59 -7.77 -6.24
CA LEU A 191 -11.29 -7.58 -6.90
C LEU A 191 -10.26 -7.12 -5.87
N VAL A 192 -9.18 -7.89 -5.73
CA VAL A 192 -8.02 -7.54 -4.88
C VAL A 192 -6.79 -7.38 -5.76
N MET A 193 -6.03 -6.30 -5.55
CA MET A 193 -4.72 -6.09 -6.17
C MET A 193 -3.62 -6.28 -5.14
N SER A 194 -2.48 -6.81 -5.56
CA SER A 194 -1.27 -6.83 -4.74
C SER A 194 0.00 -6.56 -5.56
N CYS A 195 1.02 -6.00 -4.93
CA CYS A 195 2.35 -5.79 -5.51
C CYS A 195 3.43 -6.54 -4.74
N SER A 196 4.41 -7.08 -5.48
CA SER A 196 5.37 -8.04 -4.94
C SER A 196 6.83 -7.66 -5.24
N GLY A 197 7.77 -8.18 -4.45
CA GLY A 197 9.21 -8.00 -4.61
C GLY A 197 9.77 -8.52 -5.95
N ASN A 198 9.10 -9.47 -6.59
CA ASN A 198 9.48 -9.97 -7.92
C ASN A 198 8.99 -9.10 -9.09
N SER A 199 8.63 -7.84 -8.84
CA SER A 199 8.14 -6.87 -9.83
C SER A 199 6.71 -7.09 -10.34
N TYR A 200 6.06 -8.18 -9.96
CA TYR A 200 4.69 -8.45 -10.41
C TYR A 200 3.65 -7.68 -9.61
N VAL A 201 2.63 -7.25 -10.34
CA VAL A 201 1.33 -6.86 -9.79
C VAL A 201 0.32 -7.96 -10.15
N SER A 202 -0.39 -8.44 -9.14
CA SER A 202 -1.39 -9.50 -9.25
C SER A 202 -2.78 -8.96 -8.93
N LEU A 203 -3.75 -9.30 -9.77
CA LEU A 203 -5.17 -8.94 -9.65
C LEU A 203 -5.95 -10.24 -9.43
N PHE A 204 -6.66 -10.35 -8.31
CA PHE A 204 -7.44 -11.52 -7.92
C PHE A 204 -8.93 -11.24 -8.00
N ASP A 205 -9.66 -12.08 -8.73
CA ASP A 205 -11.12 -12.13 -8.69
C ASP A 205 -11.58 -13.19 -7.69
N LEU A 206 -12.11 -12.76 -6.55
CA LEU A 206 -12.51 -13.63 -5.43
C LEU A 206 -13.67 -14.57 -5.76
N ARG A 207 -14.37 -14.36 -6.89
CA ARG A 207 -15.47 -15.22 -7.35
C ARG A 207 -14.96 -16.46 -8.09
N GLN A 208 -13.73 -16.40 -8.59
CA GLN A 208 -13.13 -17.45 -9.40
C GLN A 208 -12.37 -18.47 -8.52
N PRO A 209 -12.25 -19.73 -8.95
CA PRO A 209 -11.48 -20.72 -8.21
C PRO A 209 -9.99 -20.38 -8.22
N ALA A 210 -9.26 -20.79 -7.17
CA ALA A 210 -7.85 -20.42 -6.95
C ALA A 210 -6.90 -20.72 -8.15
N ALA A 211 -7.23 -21.69 -8.99
CA ALA A 211 -6.44 -22.02 -10.17
C ALA A 211 -6.50 -20.97 -11.30
N SER A 212 -7.56 -20.17 -11.35
CA SER A 212 -7.83 -19.21 -12.43
C SER A 212 -8.25 -17.83 -11.93
N ASN A 213 -8.12 -17.58 -10.62
CA ASN A 213 -8.57 -16.33 -10.01
C ASN A 213 -7.62 -15.16 -10.20
N GLN A 214 -6.44 -15.36 -10.79
CA GLN A 214 -5.41 -14.32 -10.86
C GLN A 214 -5.03 -13.92 -12.28
N GLN A 215 -4.87 -12.61 -12.48
CA GLN A 215 -4.19 -11.99 -13.62
C GLN A 215 -2.95 -11.27 -13.10
N ARG A 216 -1.87 -11.27 -13.88
CA ARG A 216 -0.57 -10.77 -13.40
C ARG A 216 0.25 -10.19 -14.53
N PHE A 217 1.04 -9.17 -14.22
CA PHE A 217 1.96 -8.54 -15.16
C PHE A 217 3.15 -7.93 -14.43
N ILE A 218 4.28 -7.75 -15.13
CA ILE A 218 5.48 -7.11 -14.61
C ILE A 218 5.27 -5.60 -14.66
N ALA A 219 5.38 -4.91 -13.51
CA ALA A 219 5.20 -3.47 -13.43
C ALA A 219 6.53 -2.69 -13.49
N HIS A 220 7.57 -3.17 -12.80
CA HIS A 220 8.80 -2.39 -12.57
C HIS A 220 10.07 -3.08 -13.10
N SER A 221 10.00 -3.62 -14.32
CA SER A 221 11.15 -4.15 -15.09
C SER A 221 12.06 -5.15 -14.34
N GLY A 222 11.48 -5.97 -13.44
CA GLY A 222 12.21 -6.95 -12.64
C GLY A 222 12.72 -6.42 -11.29
N LEU A 223 12.55 -5.13 -11.01
CA LEU A 223 12.77 -4.52 -9.69
C LEU A 223 11.50 -4.55 -8.86
N GLU A 224 11.65 -4.46 -7.53
CA GLU A 224 10.54 -4.63 -6.58
C GLU A 224 9.43 -3.60 -6.79
N ALA A 225 8.18 -4.08 -6.81
CA ALA A 225 6.98 -3.25 -6.83
C ALA A 225 6.51 -3.06 -5.38
N LEU A 226 6.65 -1.83 -4.87
CA LEU A 226 6.52 -1.53 -3.43
C LEU A 226 5.13 -1.00 -3.05
N SER A 227 4.41 -0.41 -4.00
CA SER A 227 3.08 0.15 -3.76
C SER A 227 2.21 0.09 -5.01
N CYS A 228 0.91 -0.11 -4.79
CA CYS A 228 -0.11 -0.09 -5.82
C CYS A 228 -1.39 0.52 -5.27
N ASP A 229 -2.09 1.32 -6.08
CA ASP A 229 -3.37 1.91 -5.70
C ASP A 229 -4.32 2.04 -6.90
N PHE A 230 -5.60 1.81 -6.65
CA PHE A 230 -6.66 1.98 -7.63
C PHE A 230 -7.04 3.45 -7.77
N ASN A 231 -7.26 3.88 -9.01
CA ASN A 231 -7.87 5.18 -9.25
C ASN A 231 -9.28 5.20 -8.65
N LYS A 232 -9.62 6.25 -7.90
CA LYS A 232 -10.89 6.35 -7.16
C LYS A 232 -12.11 6.61 -8.07
N TYR A 233 -11.88 6.98 -9.33
CA TYR A 233 -12.93 7.36 -10.30
C TYR A 233 -12.92 6.53 -11.59
N ARG A 234 -11.77 5.96 -11.97
CA ARG A 234 -11.58 5.20 -13.21
C ARG A 234 -11.37 3.71 -12.91
N PRO A 235 -12.37 2.82 -13.06
CA PRO A 235 -12.34 1.44 -12.57
C PRO A 235 -11.22 0.54 -13.10
N HIS A 236 -10.63 0.90 -14.24
CA HIS A 236 -9.58 0.12 -14.88
C HIS A 236 -8.21 0.76 -14.79
N VAL A 237 -8.09 1.92 -14.11
CA VAL A 237 -6.81 2.62 -13.99
C VAL A 237 -6.21 2.36 -12.61
N ILE A 238 -4.94 1.97 -12.60
CA ILE A 238 -4.16 1.78 -11.38
C ILE A 238 -2.83 2.53 -11.49
N ALA A 239 -2.26 2.89 -10.34
CA ALA A 239 -0.89 3.39 -10.25
C ALA A 239 -0.02 2.40 -9.46
N THR A 240 1.25 2.30 -9.83
CA THR A 240 2.26 1.49 -9.14
C THR A 240 3.52 2.30 -8.90
N GLY A 241 4.19 2.05 -7.77
CA GLY A 241 5.48 2.63 -7.42
C GLY A 241 6.48 1.53 -7.04
N GLY A 242 7.74 1.70 -7.44
CA GLY A 242 8.75 0.66 -7.26
C GLY A 242 10.17 1.17 -7.05
N VAL A 243 11.09 0.21 -6.96
CA VAL A 243 12.54 0.45 -6.76
C VAL A 243 13.21 1.08 -7.99
N ASP A 244 12.56 0.98 -9.16
CA ASP A 244 12.98 1.67 -10.39
C ASP A 244 12.82 3.21 -10.34
N LYS A 245 12.35 3.77 -9.22
CA LYS A 245 12.18 5.22 -8.94
C LYS A 245 11.04 5.86 -9.74
N MET A 246 10.19 5.04 -10.35
CA MET A 246 9.12 5.50 -11.23
C MET A 246 7.76 5.30 -10.57
N VAL A 247 6.84 6.23 -10.85
CA VAL A 247 5.40 5.96 -10.74
C VAL A 247 4.89 5.59 -12.13
N LYS A 248 4.21 4.46 -12.27
CA LYS A 248 3.64 4.00 -13.53
C LYS A 248 2.13 3.88 -13.42
N VAL A 249 1.43 4.31 -14.47
CA VAL A 249 -0.03 4.21 -14.58
C VAL A 249 -0.40 3.17 -15.62
N TRP A 250 -1.40 2.35 -15.32
CA TRP A 250 -1.78 1.20 -16.14
C TRP A 250 -3.28 1.20 -16.39
N ASP A 251 -3.70 0.83 -17.60
CA ASP A 251 -5.09 0.46 -17.90
C ASP A 251 -5.21 -1.08 -17.91
N LEU A 252 -5.94 -1.62 -16.94
CA LEU A 252 -6.16 -3.06 -16.76
C LEU A 252 -6.80 -3.73 -17.98
N ARG A 253 -7.57 -3.00 -18.80
CA ARG A 253 -8.15 -3.55 -20.04
C ARG A 253 -7.08 -3.77 -21.10
N MET A 254 -6.14 -2.81 -21.23
CA MET A 254 -5.01 -2.92 -22.14
C MET A 254 -4.05 -4.01 -21.68
N VAL A 255 -3.82 -4.14 -20.36
CA VAL A 255 -3.05 -5.24 -19.79
C VAL A 255 -3.69 -6.58 -20.16
N ARG A 256 -4.99 -6.75 -19.91
CA ARG A 256 -5.74 -7.97 -20.27
C ARG A 256 -5.64 -8.30 -21.74
N GLN A 257 -5.87 -7.32 -22.61
CA GLN A 257 -5.78 -7.50 -24.06
C GLN A 257 -4.37 -7.92 -24.48
N THR A 258 -3.33 -7.29 -23.92
CA THR A 258 -1.94 -7.62 -24.24
C THR A 258 -1.60 -9.05 -23.82
N LEU A 259 -2.02 -9.46 -22.63
CA LEU A 259 -1.80 -10.82 -22.12
C LEU A 259 -2.52 -11.91 -22.94
N THR A 260 -3.63 -11.59 -23.61
CA THR A 260 -4.40 -12.57 -24.41
C THR A 260 -4.04 -12.56 -25.89
N THR A 261 -3.67 -11.41 -26.46
CA THR A 261 -3.52 -11.24 -27.91
C THR A 261 -2.07 -11.01 -28.38
N SER A 262 -1.18 -10.53 -27.51
CA SER A 262 0.18 -10.14 -27.89
C SER A 262 1.24 -11.02 -27.22
N ARG A 263 2.38 -11.20 -27.91
CA ARG A 263 3.59 -11.79 -27.33
C ARG A 263 4.47 -10.76 -26.59
N THR A 264 4.06 -9.49 -26.58
CA THR A 264 4.79 -8.41 -25.91
C THR A 264 4.32 -8.23 -24.47
N ALA A 265 5.19 -7.73 -23.59
CA ALA A 265 4.81 -7.37 -22.23
C ALA A 265 3.81 -6.20 -22.23
N PRO A 266 2.89 -6.12 -21.25
CA PRO A 266 2.04 -4.95 -21.04
C PRO A 266 2.87 -3.67 -20.87
N VAL A 267 2.38 -2.57 -21.43
CA VAL A 267 3.04 -1.26 -21.38
C VAL A 267 2.20 -0.32 -20.52
N SER A 268 2.85 0.47 -19.67
CA SER A 268 2.23 1.53 -18.89
C SER A 268 1.68 2.62 -19.82
N ILE A 269 0.49 3.13 -19.51
CA ILE A 269 -0.11 4.23 -20.27
C ILE A 269 0.53 5.58 -19.93
N ASN A 270 1.18 5.67 -18.77
CA ASN A 270 1.93 6.84 -18.35
C ASN A 270 3.05 6.47 -17.38
N GLU A 271 4.11 7.27 -17.37
CA GLU A 271 5.25 7.13 -16.47
C GLU A 271 5.64 8.50 -15.93
N MET A 272 5.72 8.62 -14.60
CA MET A 272 6.10 9.85 -13.92
C MET A 272 7.47 9.65 -13.29
N GLN A 273 8.44 10.42 -13.77
CA GLN A 273 9.82 10.38 -13.30
C GLN A 273 10.12 11.65 -12.51
N GLY A 274 10.75 11.49 -11.35
CA GLY A 274 11.32 12.63 -10.63
C GLY A 274 11.94 12.26 -9.30
N HIS A 275 11.48 11.20 -8.65
CA HIS A 275 12.12 10.69 -7.44
C HIS A 275 13.55 10.20 -7.73
N SER A 276 14.46 10.40 -6.78
CA SER A 276 15.87 10.00 -6.92
C SER A 276 16.17 8.62 -6.34
N LEU A 277 15.26 8.08 -5.53
CA LEU A 277 15.29 6.75 -4.91
C LEU A 277 13.93 6.05 -5.07
N ALA A 278 13.81 4.83 -4.55
CA ALA A 278 12.63 3.99 -4.68
C ALA A 278 11.34 4.71 -4.23
N VAL A 279 10.23 4.50 -4.94
CA VAL A 279 8.92 5.04 -4.57
C VAL A 279 8.27 4.09 -3.57
N ARG A 280 8.03 4.55 -2.33
CA ARG A 280 7.54 3.70 -1.24
C ARG A 280 6.02 3.60 -1.20
N LYS A 281 5.31 4.69 -1.49
CA LYS A 281 3.84 4.74 -1.48
C LYS A 281 3.34 5.56 -2.66
N VAL A 282 2.25 5.11 -3.29
CA VAL A 282 1.47 5.87 -4.27
C VAL A 282 0.00 5.86 -3.85
N VAL A 283 -0.67 7.02 -3.88
CA VAL A 283 -2.08 7.16 -3.49
C VAL A 283 -2.78 8.16 -4.39
N TRP A 284 -3.81 7.70 -5.12
CA TRP A 284 -4.70 8.55 -5.91
C TRP A 284 -5.52 9.47 -5.01
N SER A 285 -5.74 10.69 -5.49
CA SER A 285 -6.62 11.64 -4.83
C SER A 285 -8.05 11.08 -4.74
N PRO A 286 -8.71 11.16 -3.58
CA PRO A 286 -10.12 10.85 -3.42
C PRO A 286 -11.03 11.96 -3.95
N HIS A 287 -10.47 13.04 -4.51
CA HIS A 287 -11.20 14.21 -5.01
C HIS A 287 -11.06 14.43 -6.52
N HIS A 288 -10.01 13.90 -7.14
CA HIS A 288 -9.71 14.13 -8.57
C HIS A 288 -9.19 12.85 -9.24
N SER A 289 -9.69 12.53 -10.43
CA SER A 289 -9.29 11.33 -11.21
C SER A 289 -7.86 11.38 -11.75
N ASN A 290 -7.29 12.57 -11.87
CA ASN A 290 -6.01 12.82 -12.50
C ASN A 290 -4.92 13.26 -11.53
N ILE A 291 -5.14 13.19 -10.21
CA ILE A 291 -4.15 13.59 -9.21
C ILE A 291 -3.75 12.40 -8.36
N LEU A 292 -2.44 12.24 -8.14
CA LEU A 292 -1.91 11.26 -7.21
C LEU A 292 -0.74 11.84 -6.40
N LEU A 293 -0.51 11.26 -5.23
CA LEU A 293 0.58 11.56 -4.32
C LEU A 293 1.55 10.38 -4.30
N SER A 294 2.84 10.65 -4.24
CA SER A 294 3.86 9.63 -3.99
C SER A 294 4.83 10.04 -2.88
N THR A 295 5.39 9.04 -2.20
CA THR A 295 6.48 9.20 -1.23
C THR A 295 7.66 8.32 -1.60
N SER A 296 8.86 8.69 -1.15
CA SER A 296 10.07 7.98 -1.54
C SER A 296 11.12 7.97 -0.42
N TYR A 297 12.05 7.02 -0.58
CA TYR A 297 13.31 6.98 0.15
C TYR A 297 14.20 8.21 -0.14
N ASP A 298 13.88 9.04 -1.14
CA ASP A 298 14.55 10.33 -1.35
C ASP A 298 14.11 11.44 -0.40
N MET A 299 13.34 11.09 0.64
CA MET A 299 12.85 11.98 1.69
C MET A 299 11.85 13.03 1.20
N THR A 300 11.33 12.89 -0.03
CA THR A 300 10.33 13.80 -0.60
C THR A 300 8.96 13.14 -0.74
N CYS A 301 7.93 13.99 -0.70
CA CYS A 301 6.59 13.66 -1.19
C CYS A 301 6.30 14.50 -2.43
N ARG A 302 5.61 13.93 -3.42
CA ARG A 302 5.33 14.62 -4.68
C ARG A 302 3.89 14.45 -5.09
N ALA A 303 3.25 15.56 -5.43
CA ALA A 303 1.94 15.58 -6.06
C ALA A 303 2.12 15.61 -7.59
N TRP A 304 1.31 14.82 -8.28
CA TRP A 304 1.40 14.64 -9.72
C TRP A 304 0.05 14.81 -10.38
N HIS A 305 0.06 15.42 -11.55
CA HIS A 305 -1.02 15.36 -12.52
C HIS A 305 -0.76 14.24 -13.52
N ASP A 306 -1.72 13.31 -13.64
CA ASP A 306 -1.76 12.30 -14.70
C ASP A 306 -2.22 12.95 -16.01
N LEU A 307 -1.25 13.35 -16.83
CA LEU A 307 -1.53 13.99 -18.12
C LEU A 307 -2.14 13.03 -19.15
N ALA A 308 -2.11 11.71 -18.91
CA ALA A 308 -2.80 10.75 -19.76
C ALA A 308 -4.33 10.83 -19.61
N ASP A 309 -4.82 11.38 -18.49
CA ASP A 309 -6.24 11.67 -18.30
C ASP A 309 -6.64 12.93 -19.08
N GLY A 310 -7.35 12.74 -20.18
CA GLY A 310 -7.88 13.81 -21.00
C GLY A 310 -9.26 14.29 -20.55
N PRO A 311 -9.76 15.40 -21.14
CA PRO A 311 -11.08 15.94 -20.83
C PRO A 311 -12.18 14.88 -21.03
N GLY A 312 -13.09 14.76 -20.07
CA GLY A 312 -14.20 13.80 -20.13
C GLY A 312 -13.79 12.33 -19.98
N GLY A 313 -12.61 12.04 -19.42
CA GLY A 313 -12.13 10.68 -19.18
C GLY A 313 -11.63 9.95 -20.43
N GLN A 314 -11.44 10.68 -21.53
CA GLN A 314 -10.78 10.15 -22.73
C GLN A 314 -9.26 10.15 -22.55
N HIS A 315 -8.56 9.23 -23.21
CA HIS A 315 -7.09 9.25 -23.22
C HIS A 315 -6.59 10.48 -23.97
N SER A 316 -5.82 11.34 -23.30
CA SER A 316 -5.39 12.63 -23.88
C SER A 316 -4.38 12.48 -25.03
N GLY A 317 -3.75 11.31 -25.14
CA GLY A 317 -2.63 11.06 -26.05
C GLY A 317 -1.32 11.71 -25.61
N ARG A 318 -1.31 12.41 -24.47
CA ARG A 318 -0.13 13.02 -23.85
C ARG A 318 0.28 12.17 -22.65
N THR A 319 1.58 12.12 -22.39
CA THR A 319 2.15 11.45 -21.21
C THR A 319 3.01 12.43 -20.44
N ASN A 320 3.25 12.15 -19.16
CA ASN A 320 4.09 12.99 -18.32
C ASN A 320 5.52 13.11 -18.87
N ASN A 321 6.03 12.08 -19.57
CA ASN A 321 7.33 12.16 -20.24
C ASN A 321 7.41 13.23 -21.34
N SER A 322 6.27 13.66 -21.90
CA SER A 322 6.23 14.74 -22.90
C SER A 322 6.20 16.15 -22.28
N ASP A 323 5.99 16.27 -20.98
CA ASP A 323 5.87 17.53 -20.27
C ASP A 323 7.19 17.93 -19.58
N PRO A 324 7.66 19.20 -19.69
CA PRO A 324 8.90 19.64 -19.07
C PRO A 324 8.94 19.48 -17.54
N GLN A 325 7.79 19.63 -16.86
CA GLN A 325 7.68 19.44 -15.41
C GLN A 325 7.36 17.98 -15.04
N ARG A 326 7.25 17.10 -16.05
CA ARG A 326 6.84 15.70 -15.91
C ARG A 326 5.53 15.53 -15.14
N GLY A 327 4.65 16.53 -15.23
CA GLY A 327 3.40 16.64 -14.49
C GLY A 327 3.55 16.68 -12.95
N CYS A 328 4.75 16.94 -12.41
CA CYS A 328 4.94 17.15 -10.97
C CYS A 328 4.44 18.55 -10.58
N SER A 329 3.35 18.64 -9.83
CA SER A 329 2.73 19.90 -9.44
C SER A 329 3.32 20.48 -8.16
N TYR A 330 3.81 19.64 -7.25
CA TYR A 330 4.37 20.09 -5.97
C TYR A 330 5.35 19.06 -5.40
N VAL A 331 6.43 19.56 -4.77
CA VAL A 331 7.43 18.74 -4.05
C VAL A 331 7.50 19.19 -2.60
N PHE A 332 7.16 18.29 -1.68
CA PHE A 332 7.32 18.46 -0.25
C PHE A 332 8.63 17.84 0.22
N SER A 333 9.53 18.66 0.76
CA SER A 333 10.89 18.26 1.18
C SER A 333 11.19 18.64 2.64
N LYS A 334 10.17 18.59 3.51
CA LYS A 334 10.35 18.90 4.94
C LYS A 334 10.75 17.69 5.78
N HIS A 335 10.46 16.48 5.31
CA HIS A 335 10.96 15.28 5.97
C HIS A 335 12.48 15.20 5.83
N SER A 336 13.16 14.78 6.89
CA SER A 336 14.62 14.66 6.93
C SER A 336 15.12 13.23 6.80
N GLU A 337 14.20 12.27 6.66
CA GLU A 337 14.46 10.83 6.52
C GLU A 337 13.42 10.23 5.56
N PHE A 338 13.52 8.91 5.31
CA PHE A 338 12.63 8.21 4.36
C PHE A 338 11.14 8.43 4.68
N VAL A 339 10.36 8.77 3.65
CA VAL A 339 8.91 8.98 3.81
C VAL A 339 8.16 7.72 3.41
N PHE A 340 7.45 7.12 4.37
CA PHE A 340 6.77 5.85 4.19
C PHE A 340 5.26 6.01 4.04
N GLY A 341 4.64 6.75 4.95
CA GLY A 341 3.19 6.91 4.99
C GLY A 341 2.74 8.20 4.32
N ALA A 342 1.63 8.10 3.59
CA ALA A 342 0.94 9.24 3.00
C ALA A 342 -0.53 8.92 2.80
N ASP A 343 -1.40 9.89 3.07
CA ASP A 343 -2.83 9.77 2.83
C ASP A 343 -3.46 11.14 2.52
N TRP A 344 -4.53 11.13 1.74
CA TRP A 344 -5.29 12.32 1.41
C TRP A 344 -6.37 12.56 2.46
N SER A 345 -6.57 13.82 2.83
CA SER A 345 -7.74 14.16 3.64
C SER A 345 -9.01 13.93 2.83
N LEU A 346 -9.94 13.16 3.40
CA LEU A 346 -11.24 12.86 2.80
C LEU A 346 -12.20 14.05 2.92
N TRP A 347 -11.97 14.91 3.91
CA TRP A 347 -12.89 15.95 4.34
C TRP A 347 -12.28 17.34 4.17
N GLY A 348 -13.13 18.37 4.25
CA GLY A 348 -12.68 19.76 4.16
C GLY A 348 -12.23 20.15 2.75
N GLN A 349 -11.24 21.05 2.67
CA GLN A 349 -10.75 21.56 1.39
C GLN A 349 -9.97 20.47 0.63
N PRO A 350 -10.37 20.10 -0.61
CA PRO A 350 -9.62 19.17 -1.43
C PRO A 350 -8.17 19.62 -1.64
N GLY A 351 -7.24 18.72 -1.33
CA GLY A 351 -5.81 18.95 -1.50
C GLY A 351 -4.98 18.81 -0.23
N TYR A 352 -5.59 18.76 0.94
CA TYR A 352 -4.86 18.44 2.17
C TYR A 352 -4.44 16.97 2.22
N VAL A 353 -3.22 16.73 2.70
CA VAL A 353 -2.61 15.41 2.84
C VAL A 353 -1.91 15.31 4.19
N ALA A 354 -1.77 14.09 4.70
CA ALA A 354 -0.91 13.77 5.84
C ALA A 354 0.23 12.87 5.36
N THR A 355 1.45 13.12 5.81
CA THR A 355 2.64 12.32 5.51
C THR A 355 3.40 12.00 6.78
N THR A 356 4.03 10.83 6.83
CA THR A 356 4.86 10.42 7.97
C THR A 356 6.12 9.72 7.50
N GLY A 357 7.22 9.98 8.21
CA GLY A 357 8.55 9.52 7.82
C GLY A 357 9.34 8.95 8.98
N TRP A 358 10.54 8.48 8.65
CA TRP A 358 11.48 7.88 9.59
C TRP A 358 12.12 8.87 10.56
N ASP A 359 11.97 10.16 10.29
CA ASP A 359 12.31 11.29 11.16
C ASP A 359 11.35 11.42 12.37
N GLY A 360 10.32 10.58 12.41
CA GLY A 360 9.30 10.57 13.44
C GLY A 360 8.32 11.74 13.35
N GLN A 361 8.31 12.47 12.22
CA GLN A 361 7.37 13.56 12.01
C GLN A 361 6.10 13.08 11.32
N VAL A 362 4.96 13.59 11.77
CA VAL A 362 3.68 13.54 11.06
C VAL A 362 3.37 14.95 10.60
N CYS A 363 3.29 15.14 9.29
CA CYS A 363 3.06 16.44 8.67
C CYS A 363 1.69 16.46 7.98
N ALA A 364 0.85 17.46 8.28
CA ALA A 364 -0.34 17.75 7.48
C ALA A 364 -0.13 19.04 6.66
N TRP A 365 -0.32 18.97 5.35
CA TRP A 365 0.01 20.06 4.42
C TRP A 365 -0.90 20.04 3.18
N TYR A 366 -0.85 21.11 2.39
CA TYR A 366 -1.67 21.28 1.19
C TYR A 366 -0.84 20.95 -0.05
N ALA A 367 -1.29 19.98 -0.85
CA ALA A 367 -0.51 19.37 -1.94
C ALA A 367 -0.83 19.90 -3.34
N LEU A 368 -1.93 20.64 -3.49
CA LEU A 368 -2.30 21.24 -4.77
C LEU A 368 -1.64 22.62 -4.89
N ALA A 369 -1.15 22.95 -6.09
CA ALA A 369 -0.67 24.30 -6.36
C ALA A 369 -1.84 25.29 -6.18
N ARG A 370 -1.58 26.43 -5.53
CA ARG A 370 -2.53 27.53 -5.42
C ARG A 370 -2.61 28.34 -6.70
#